data_AF-A0A2M7E541-F1
#
_entry.id   AF-A0A2M7E541-F1
#
_cell.length_a   1.000
_cell.length_b   1.000
_cell.length_c   1.000
_cell.angle_alpha   90.00
_cell.angle_beta   90.00
_cell.angle_gamma   90.00
#
_symmetry.space_group_name_H-M   'P 1'
#
loop_
_entity.id
_entity.type
_entity.pdbx_description
1 polymer ?
#
loop_
_entity_poly.entity_id
_entity_poly.type
_entity_poly.pdbx_seq_one_letter_code
_entity_poly.pdbx_strand_id
1 'polypeptide(L)'
;MTQLIVVSSLDEAIQFTKSLTPNYFLLTTNEVLIIGGGQIYEQAIKIADKLYLTVVNPINKVEKIEADTFFPDYSCFNKTILKEILNTEKYKLTFLELSRA
;
A
#
# COMPACT_ATOMS: atom_id res chain seq x y z
N MET A 1 -2.59 -25.04 3.91
CA MET A 1 -3.41 -24.55 5.04
C MET A 1 -2.98 -23.11 5.27
N THR A 2 -3.82 -22.13 4.98
CA THR A 2 -3.48 -20.70 5.15
C THR A 2 -3.62 -20.36 6.62
N GLN A 3 -2.55 -19.94 7.29
CA GLN A 3 -2.59 -19.52 8.69
C GLN A 3 -3.01 -18.04 8.78
N LEU A 4 -4.01 -17.75 9.61
CA LEU A 4 -4.36 -16.40 10.03
C LEU A 4 -3.74 -16.15 11.40
N ILE A 5 -3.01 -15.06 11.54
CA ILE A 5 -2.25 -14.74 12.76
C ILE A 5 -2.59 -13.32 13.17
N VAL A 6 -2.88 -13.15 14.45
CA VAL A 6 -3.24 -11.88 15.06
C VAL A 6 -2.12 -11.49 16.01
N VAL A 7 -1.65 -10.26 15.88
CA VAL A 7 -0.56 -9.69 16.67
C VAL A 7 -0.99 -8.31 17.18
N SER A 8 -0.25 -7.79 18.16
CA SER A 8 -0.60 -6.55 18.86
C SER A 8 0.04 -5.29 18.26
N SER A 9 1.00 -5.45 17.32
CA SER A 9 1.72 -4.33 16.72
C SER A 9 2.21 -4.63 15.30
N LEU A 10 2.53 -3.56 14.54
CA LEU A 10 3.14 -3.68 13.21
C LEU A 10 4.52 -4.34 13.28
N ASP A 11 5.32 -4.00 14.30
CA ASP A 11 6.66 -4.57 14.47
C ASP A 11 6.59 -6.08 14.73
N GLU A 12 5.66 -6.53 15.57
CA GLU A 12 5.42 -7.95 15.82
C GLU A 12 4.98 -8.67 14.52
N ALA A 13 4.12 -8.04 13.71
CA ALA A 13 3.73 -8.57 12.40
C ALA A 13 4.95 -8.77 11.48
N ILE A 14 5.81 -7.75 11.38
CA ILE A 14 7.00 -7.77 10.52
C ILE A 14 8.01 -8.82 11.01
N GLN A 15 8.25 -8.90 12.32
CA GLN A 15 9.14 -9.90 12.90
C GLN A 15 8.61 -11.31 12.65
N PHE A 16 7.31 -11.51 12.83
CA PHE A 16 6.66 -12.78 12.54
C PHE A 16 6.83 -13.16 11.06
N THR A 17 6.53 -12.25 10.13
CA THR A 17 6.71 -12.50 8.69
C THR A 17 8.16 -12.83 8.35
N LYS A 18 9.14 -12.14 8.95
CA LYS A 18 10.56 -12.46 8.78
C LYS A 18 10.93 -13.85 9.31
N SER A 19 10.35 -14.26 10.44
CA SER A 19 10.60 -15.59 11.05
C SER A 19 10.12 -16.76 10.21
N LEU A 20 9.19 -16.52 9.28
CA LEU A 20 8.75 -17.53 8.31
C LEU A 20 9.83 -17.82 7.24
N THR A 21 10.87 -17.00 7.14
CA THR A 21 12.03 -17.20 6.27
C THR A 21 13.00 -18.18 6.97
N PRO A 22 13.40 -19.33 6.38
CA PRO A 22 13.56 -19.58 4.95
C PRO A 22 12.53 -20.54 4.34
N ASN A 23 11.37 -20.77 4.98
CA ASN A 23 10.32 -21.65 4.46
C ASN A 23 9.52 -20.95 3.34
N TYR A 24 10.24 -20.61 2.28
CA TYR A 24 9.83 -19.89 1.07
C TYR A 24 8.67 -20.54 0.30
N PHE A 25 8.26 -21.75 0.69
CA PHE A 25 7.22 -22.50 0.01
C PHE A 25 5.81 -21.92 0.20
N LEU A 26 5.63 -20.98 1.15
CA LEU A 26 4.33 -20.34 1.43
C LEU A 26 4.16 -18.96 0.80
N LEU A 27 5.23 -18.33 0.28
CA LEU A 27 5.19 -17.02 -0.33
C LEU A 27 5.50 -17.16 -1.83
N THR A 28 4.52 -16.85 -2.67
CA THR A 28 4.70 -16.83 -4.13
C THR A 28 5.58 -15.66 -4.59
N THR A 29 5.90 -14.72 -3.68
CA THR A 29 6.66 -13.49 -3.93
C THR A 29 7.55 -13.15 -2.73
N ASN A 30 8.71 -12.53 -2.95
CA ASN A 30 9.62 -12.07 -1.89
C ASN A 30 9.14 -10.80 -1.16
N GLU A 31 7.89 -10.36 -1.39
CA GLU A 31 7.37 -9.08 -0.94
C GLU A 31 6.35 -9.25 0.19
N VAL A 32 6.47 -8.38 1.20
CA VAL A 32 5.48 -8.23 2.28
C VAL A 32 4.63 -7.01 1.95
N LEU A 33 3.33 -7.20 1.79
CA LEU A 33 2.40 -6.11 1.49
C LEU A 33 1.69 -5.64 2.76
N ILE A 34 1.78 -4.33 3.01
CA ILE A 34 0.96 -3.65 4.01
C ILE A 34 -0.32 -3.14 3.35
N ILE A 35 -1.47 -3.63 3.80
CA ILE A 35 -2.77 -3.40 3.15
C ILE A 35 -3.73 -2.50 3.95
N GLY A 36 -3.23 -1.76 4.95
CA GLY A 36 -3.97 -0.72 5.68
C GLY A 36 -4.40 -1.09 7.10
N GLY A 37 -5.22 -0.28 7.79
CA GLY A 37 -5.78 1.02 7.39
C GLY A 37 -4.88 2.23 7.73
N GLY A 38 -5.48 3.43 7.87
CA GLY A 38 -4.75 4.71 8.04
C GLY A 38 -3.63 4.70 9.09
N GLN A 39 -3.91 4.21 10.30
CA GLN A 39 -2.91 4.12 11.37
C GLN A 39 -1.76 3.15 11.06
N ILE A 40 -2.03 2.07 10.33
CA ILE A 40 -1.01 1.12 9.89
C ILE A 40 -0.18 1.74 8.77
N TYR A 41 -0.81 2.47 7.83
CA TYR A 41 -0.10 3.22 6.81
C TYR A 41 0.82 4.29 7.42
N GLU A 42 0.37 5.07 8.40
CA GLU A 42 1.21 6.09 9.07
C GLU A 42 2.48 5.50 9.72
N GLN A 43 2.40 4.28 10.24
CA GLN A 43 3.55 3.56 10.80
C GLN A 43 4.43 2.98 9.69
N ALA A 44 3.81 2.26 8.75
CA ALA A 44 4.51 1.52 7.71
C ALA A 44 5.17 2.41 6.64
N ILE A 45 4.61 3.59 6.36
CA ILE A 45 5.11 4.50 5.32
C ILE A 45 6.57 4.86 5.55
N LYS A 46 7.03 4.89 6.81
CA LYS A 46 8.40 5.24 7.22
C LYS A 46 9.43 4.15 6.89
N ILE A 47 9.00 2.90 6.77
CA ILE A 47 9.87 1.73 6.60
C ILE A 47 9.64 0.98 5.29
N ALA A 48 8.58 1.31 4.55
CA ALA A 48 8.30 0.68 3.27
C ALA A 48 9.31 1.08 2.19
N ASP A 49 9.73 0.10 1.39
CA ASP A 49 10.68 0.25 0.28
C ASP A 49 9.99 0.78 -1.00
N LYS A 50 8.76 0.33 -1.23
CA LYS A 50 7.93 0.65 -2.39
C LYS A 50 6.53 1.10 -1.97
N LEU A 51 5.90 1.88 -2.82
CA LEU A 51 4.51 2.28 -2.69
C LEU A 51 3.75 1.98 -4.00
N TYR A 52 2.81 1.05 -3.92
CA TYR A 52 1.80 0.82 -4.95
C TYR A 52 0.60 1.71 -4.66
N LEU A 53 0.41 2.77 -5.46
CA LEU A 53 -0.60 3.78 -5.23
C LEU A 53 -1.61 3.83 -6.40
N THR A 54 -2.90 3.84 -6.06
CA THR A 54 -3.96 4.15 -7.02
C THR A 54 -4.55 5.51 -6.70
N VAL A 55 -4.36 6.47 -7.60
CA VAL A 55 -4.98 7.80 -7.49
C VAL A 55 -6.31 7.78 -8.22
N VAL A 56 -7.41 7.97 -7.48
CA VAL A 56 -8.78 7.96 -8.01
C VAL A 56 -9.26 9.40 -8.17
N ASN A 57 -9.46 9.84 -9.42
CA ASN A 57 -9.98 11.17 -9.70
C ASN A 57 -11.38 11.08 -10.33
N PRO A 58 -12.46 11.59 -9.69
CA PRO A 58 -13.78 11.65 -10.31
C PRO A 58 -13.76 12.60 -11.52
N ILE A 59 -14.41 12.19 -12.60
CA ILE A 59 -14.50 12.99 -13.83
C ILE A 59 -15.47 14.17 -13.66
N ASN A 60 -16.56 13.95 -12.91
CA ASN A 60 -17.57 14.98 -12.65
C ASN A 60 -17.31 15.68 -11.31
N LYS A 61 -17.20 17.01 -11.34
CA LYS A 61 -16.91 17.87 -10.16
C LYS A 61 -18.02 17.93 -9.09
N VAL A 62 -19.13 17.21 -9.26
CA VAL A 62 -20.30 17.29 -8.37
C VAL A 62 -20.19 16.31 -7.19
N GLU A 63 -19.31 15.31 -7.27
CA GLU A 63 -19.15 14.33 -6.21
C GLU A 63 -18.30 14.91 -5.07
N LYS A 64 -18.96 15.41 -4.02
CA LYS A 64 -18.29 15.69 -2.74
C LYS A 64 -17.86 14.34 -2.15
N ILE A 65 -16.56 14.05 -2.19
CA ILE A 65 -16.00 12.86 -1.55
C ILE A 65 -15.84 13.17 -0.06
N GLU A 66 -16.60 12.47 0.77
CA GLU A 66 -16.44 12.49 2.22
C GLU A 66 -15.51 11.33 2.63
N ALA A 67 -14.53 11.64 3.46
CA ALA A 67 -13.59 10.67 4.01
C ALA A 67 -13.30 11.02 5.47
N ASP A 68 -13.23 9.99 6.32
CA ASP A 68 -12.86 10.10 7.73
C ASP A 68 -11.39 9.75 7.98
N THR A 69 -10.73 9.17 6.98
CA THR A 69 -9.37 8.65 7.03
C THR A 69 -8.61 9.05 5.78
N PHE A 70 -7.37 9.50 5.96
CA PHE A 70 -6.52 9.95 4.87
C PHE A 70 -5.25 9.10 4.80
N PHE A 71 -4.73 8.94 3.58
CA PHE A 71 -3.43 8.31 3.38
C PHE A 71 -2.33 9.27 3.88
N PRO A 72 -1.28 8.78 4.55
CA PRO A 72 -0.21 9.65 5.06
C PRO A 72 0.56 10.35 3.94
N ASP A 73 1.34 11.38 4.29
CA ASP A 73 2.28 11.98 3.34
C ASP A 73 3.25 10.92 2.81
N TYR A 74 3.38 10.87 1.48
CA TYR A 74 4.22 9.92 0.76
C TYR A 74 5.24 10.63 -0.14
N SER A 75 5.51 11.92 0.13
CA SER A 75 6.45 12.74 -0.66
C SER A 75 7.87 12.15 -0.74
N CYS A 76 8.25 11.31 0.23
CA CYS A 76 9.52 10.58 0.23
C CYS A 76 9.63 9.50 -0.87
N PHE A 77 8.52 9.09 -1.48
CA PHE A 77 8.49 8.19 -2.64
C PHE A 77 8.51 9.01 -3.93
N ASN A 78 9.65 9.62 -4.22
CA ASN A 78 9.80 10.62 -5.28
C ASN A 78 10.26 10.04 -6.63
N LYS A 79 10.56 8.73 -6.71
CA LYS A 79 10.93 8.05 -7.96
C LYS A 79 9.74 7.24 -8.48
N THR A 80 9.25 7.58 -9.67
CA THR A 80 8.22 6.80 -10.35
C THR A 80 8.87 5.67 -11.15
N ILE A 81 8.49 4.43 -10.84
CA ILE A 81 8.93 3.22 -11.55
C ILE A 81 7.95 2.88 -12.67
N LEU A 82 6.65 2.92 -12.35
CA LEU A 82 5.56 2.64 -13.28
C LEU A 82 4.45 3.67 -13.12
N LYS A 83 3.83 4.02 -14.25
CA LYS A 83 2.63 4.85 -14.29
C LYS A 83 1.70 4.39 -15.41
N GLU A 84 0.51 3.96 -15.04
CA GLU A 84 -0.55 3.58 -15.97
C GLU A 84 -1.81 4.40 -15.69
N ILE A 85 -2.55 4.74 -16.74
CA ILE A 85 -3.77 5.54 -16.64
C ILE A 85 -4.92 4.76 -17.25
N LEU A 86 -6.00 4.61 -16.49
CA LEU A 86 -7.26 4.04 -16.94
C LEU A 86 -8.37 5.08 -16.81
N ASN A 87 -8.97 5.45 -17.94
CA ASN A 87 -10.15 6.30 -17.96
C ASN A 87 -11.39 5.40 -18.00
N THR A 88 -12.25 5.55 -17.02
CA THR A 88 -13.60 4.96 -17.00
C THR A 88 -14.63 6.05 -17.25
N GLU A 89 -15.92 5.71 -17.29
CA GLU A 89 -16.98 6.72 -17.42
C GLU A 89 -17.06 7.65 -16.20
N LYS A 90 -16.69 7.17 -15.01
CA LYS A 90 -16.85 7.90 -13.75
C LYS A 90 -15.55 8.45 -13.18
N TYR A 91 -14.46 7.71 -13.36
CA TYR A 91 -13.17 8.00 -12.74
C TYR A 91 -12.02 7.93 -13.76
N LYS A 92 -11.04 8.80 -13.55
CA LYS A 92 -9.68 8.64 -14.07
C LYS A 92 -8.81 8.03 -12.98
N LEU A 93 -8.42 6.78 -13.18
CA LEU A 93 -7.52 6.04 -12.29
C LEU A 93 -6.08 6.20 -12.78
N THR A 94 -5.16 6.48 -11.85
CA THR A 94 -3.73 6.44 -12.12
C THR A 94 -3.09 5.41 -11.20
N PHE A 95 -2.55 4.34 -11.77
CA PHE A 95 -1.80 3.32 -11.06
C PHE A 95 -0.31 3.68 -11.07
N LEU A 96 0.31 3.70 -9.90
CA LEU A 96 1.70 4.09 -9.71
C LEU A 96 2.44 2.99 -8.93
N GLU A 97 3.64 2.66 -9.39
CA GLU A 97 4.68 2.06 -8.54
C GLU A 97 5.73 3.13 -8.27
N LEU A 98 5.92 3.45 -7.00
CA LEU A 98 6.87 4.46 -6.54
C LEU A 98 7.94 3.83 -5.65
N SER A 99 9.17 4.34 -5.71
CA SER A 99 10.24 4.00 -4.79
C SER A 99 10.82 5.26 -4.14
N ARG A 100 11.57 5.06 -3.06
CA ARG A 100 12.47 6.08 -2.52
C ARG A 100 13.63 6.30 -3.51
N ALA A 101 14.18 7.51 -3.54
CA ALA A 101 15.43 7.83 -4.26
C ALA A 101 16.65 7.33 -3.50
#